data_AF-A0A8C8YIK4-F1
#
_entry.id   AF-A0A8C8YIK4-F1
#
_cell.length_a   1.000
_cell.length_b   1.000
_cell.length_c   1.000
_cell.angle_alpha   90.00
_cell.angle_beta   90.00
_cell.angle_gamma   90.00
#
_symmetry.space_group_name_H-M   'P 1'
#
loop_
_entity.id
_entity.type
_entity.pdbx_description
1 polymer ?
#
loop_
_entity_poly.entity_id
_entity_poly.type
_entity_poly.pdbx_seq_one_letter_code
_entity_poly.pdbx_strand_id
1 'polypeptide(L)'
;MQLFVRAQELHTLEVTGQETVAQIKVRLLGKVHGSLARAGKVRGQTPKVAKQEKKKKKTGRAKRRMQYNRRFVNVVPTFGKKKGPNANS
;
A
#
# COMPACT_ATOMS: atom_id res chain seq x y z
N MET A 1 0.07 -30.35 31.72
CA MET A 1 1.05 -31.31 31.16
C MET A 1 2.11 -30.53 30.41
N GLN A 2 3.38 -30.91 30.52
CA GLN A 2 4.47 -30.23 29.81
C GLN A 2 4.72 -30.89 28.46
N LEU A 3 4.80 -30.08 27.40
CA LEU A 3 5.16 -30.54 26.06
C LEU A 3 6.54 -29.98 25.70
N PHE A 4 7.48 -30.86 25.38
CA PHE A 4 8.82 -30.49 24.95
C PHE A 4 8.91 -30.52 23.42
N VAL A 5 9.32 -29.40 22.82
CA VAL A 5 9.48 -29.27 21.36
C VAL A 5 10.95 -29.02 21.02
N ARG A 6 11.54 -29.86 20.17
CA ARG A 6 12.90 -29.66 19.66
C ARG A 6 12.90 -28.59 18.57
N ALA A 7 13.23 -27.36 18.94
CA ALA A 7 13.71 -26.31 18.03
C ALA A 7 15.21 -26.09 18.27
N GLN A 8 15.82 -25.10 17.59
CA GLN A 8 17.22 -24.72 17.83
C GLN A 8 17.50 -24.34 19.30
N GLU A 9 16.46 -23.98 20.06
CA GLU A 9 16.45 -23.81 21.51
C GLU A 9 15.23 -24.50 22.14
N LEU A 10 15.39 -25.01 23.37
CA LEU A 10 14.35 -25.74 24.09
C LEU A 10 13.38 -24.76 24.76
N HIS A 11 12.11 -24.76 24.34
CA HIS A 11 11.07 -23.90 24.88
C HIS A 11 10.05 -24.71 25.69
N THR A 12 9.70 -24.24 26.89
CA THR A 12 8.67 -24.86 27.75
C THR A 12 7.34 -24.11 27.61
N LEU A 13 6.28 -24.84 27.24
CA LEU A 13 4.92 -24.32 27.17
C LEU A 13 4.03 -25.07 28.16
N GLU A 14 3.31 -24.32 29.01
CA GLU A 14 2.30 -24.91 29.88
C GLU A 14 1.00 -25.16 29.10
N VAL A 15 0.50 -26.39 29.17
CA VAL A 15 -0.72 -26.80 28.46
C VAL A 15 -1.79 -27.22 29.48
N THR A 16 -2.97 -26.60 29.37
CA THR A 16 -4.13 -26.75 30.26
C THR A 16 -5.01 -27.97 29.94
N GLY A 17 -4.61 -28.82 28.98
CA GLY A 17 -5.29 -30.06 28.61
C GLY A 17 -6.55 -29.90 27.75
N GLN A 18 -7.05 -28.68 27.57
CA GLN A 18 -8.21 -28.36 26.72
C GLN A 18 -7.81 -27.95 25.28
N GLU A 19 -6.52 -27.73 25.04
CA GLU A 19 -6.01 -27.21 23.78
C GLU A 19 -5.70 -28.34 22.79
N THR A 20 -6.13 -28.16 21.55
CA THR A 20 -5.82 -29.11 20.47
C THR A 20 -4.40 -28.92 19.94
N VAL A 21 -3.82 -29.99 19.38
CA VAL A 21 -2.46 -29.96 18.78
C VAL A 21 -2.33 -28.87 17.71
N ALA A 22 -3.40 -28.56 16.97
CA ALA A 22 -3.43 -27.48 16.00
C ALA A 22 -3.28 -26.08 16.65
N GLN A 23 -3.95 -25.84 17.78
CA GLN A 23 -3.86 -24.57 18.52
C GLN A 23 -2.46 -24.36 19.09
N ILE A 24 -1.83 -25.43 19.59
CA ILE A 24 -0.44 -25.39 20.07
C ILE A 24 0.54 -25.09 18.92
N LYS A 25 0.30 -25.68 17.74
CA LYS A 25 1.11 -25.41 16.53
C LYS A 25 1.06 -23.94 16.08
N VAL A 26 -0.12 -23.31 16.13
CA VAL A 26 -0.29 -21.89 15.75
C VAL A 26 0.40 -20.94 16.72
N ARG A 27 0.50 -21.28 18.01
CA ARG A 27 1.25 -20.47 18.98
C ARG A 27 2.77 -20.51 18.74
N LEU A 28 3.29 -21.65 18.27
CA LEU A 28 4.71 -21.87 17.98
C LEU A 28 5.13 -21.34 16.60
N LEU A 29 4.29 -21.54 15.59
CA LEU A 29 4.53 -21.06 14.22
C LEU A 29 4.02 -19.62 14.15
N GLY A 30 4.91 -18.63 14.25
CA GLY A 30 4.57 -17.20 14.17
C GLY A 30 3.86 -16.79 12.87
N LYS A 31 4.20 -15.64 12.29
CA LYS A 31 3.55 -15.21 11.03
C LYS A 31 3.86 -16.18 9.88
N VAL A 32 2.93 -17.08 9.57
CA VAL A 32 3.02 -17.99 8.41
C VAL A 32 3.04 -17.18 7.10
N HIS A 33 3.84 -17.60 6.12
CA HIS A 33 3.83 -17.02 4.78
C HIS A 33 2.45 -17.20 4.13
N GLY A 34 1.93 -16.17 3.46
CA GLY A 34 0.55 -16.22 2.93
C GLY A 34 -0.59 -16.11 3.96
N SER A 35 -0.30 -15.95 5.25
CA SER A 35 -1.35 -15.71 6.27
C SER A 35 -2.05 -14.35 6.10
N LEU A 36 -3.34 -14.30 6.46
CA LEU A 36 -4.18 -13.10 6.40
C LEU A 36 -3.82 -12.03 7.45
N ALA A 37 -2.94 -12.34 8.41
CA ALA A 37 -2.54 -11.44 9.50
C ALA A 37 -1.90 -10.11 9.03
N ARG A 38 -1.51 -10.01 7.75
CA ARG A 38 -0.93 -8.79 7.15
C ARG A 38 -1.89 -8.07 6.20
N ALA A 39 -3.11 -8.57 6.01
CA ALA A 39 -4.09 -7.95 5.13
C ALA A 39 -4.39 -6.51 5.59
N GLY A 40 -4.32 -5.55 4.67
CA GLY A 40 -4.59 -4.14 4.98
C GLY A 40 -3.50 -3.41 5.77
N LYS A 41 -2.39 -4.05 6.20
CA LYS A 41 -1.33 -3.43 7.01
C LYS A 41 -0.87 -2.08 6.44
N VAL A 42 -0.53 -2.05 5.14
CA VAL A 42 -0.02 -0.84 4.49
C VAL A 42 -1.07 0.27 4.46
N ARG A 43 -2.32 -0.07 4.14
CA ARG A 43 -3.44 0.89 4.09
C ARG A 43 -3.77 1.49 5.46
N GLY A 44 -3.63 0.71 6.54
CA GLY A 44 -3.81 1.18 7.91
C GLY A 44 -2.63 2.02 8.42
N GLN A 45 -1.41 1.71 8.00
CA GLN A 45 -0.20 2.45 8.38
C GLN A 45 -0.08 3.81 7.66
N THR A 46 -0.56 3.92 6.42
CA THR A 46 -0.48 5.18 5.67
C THR A 46 -1.37 6.27 6.29
N PRO A 47 -0.86 7.50 6.52
CA PRO A 47 -1.67 8.58 7.07
C PRO A 47 -2.84 8.91 6.15
N LYS A 48 -4.02 9.14 6.75
CA LYS A 48 -5.22 9.48 5.99
C LYS A 48 -5.20 10.95 5.57
N VAL A 49 -4.77 11.22 4.34
CA VAL A 49 -4.79 12.57 3.76
C VAL A 49 -6.19 12.90 3.23
N ALA A 50 -6.81 13.97 3.75
CA ALA A 50 -8.07 14.50 3.24
C ALA A 50 -7.88 15.18 1.87
N LYS A 51 -8.90 15.12 1.01
CA LYS A 51 -8.85 15.83 -0.27
C LYS A 51 -9.06 17.31 -0.03
N GLN A 52 -8.13 18.12 -0.51
CA GLN A 52 -8.31 19.58 -0.55
C GLN A 52 -9.43 19.95 -1.53
N GLU A 53 -10.19 20.99 -1.20
CA GLU A 53 -11.16 21.56 -2.12
C GLU A 53 -10.44 22.19 -3.33
N LYS A 54 -10.89 21.85 -4.53
CA LYS A 54 -10.31 22.35 -5.79
C LYS A 54 -11.44 22.84 -6.68
N LYS A 55 -11.19 23.92 -7.41
CA LYS A 55 -12.11 24.42 -8.44
C LYS A 55 -12.48 23.29 -9.41
N LYS A 56 -13.76 23.18 -9.73
CA LYS A 56 -14.26 22.19 -10.70
C LYS A 56 -13.53 22.35 -12.03
N LYS A 57 -12.99 21.24 -12.56
CA LYS A 57 -12.32 21.25 -13.86
C LYS A 57 -13.37 21.49 -14.95
N LYS A 58 -13.05 22.33 -15.94
CA LYS A 58 -13.87 22.45 -17.15
C LYS A 58 -13.96 21.10 -17.85
N THR A 59 -15.12 20.76 -18.40
CA THR A 59 -15.39 19.52 -19.15
C THR A 59 -15.84 19.84 -20.58
N GLY A 60 -15.99 18.82 -21.44
CA GLY A 60 -16.48 18.95 -22.81
C GLY A 60 -15.64 19.88 -23.71
N ARG A 61 -16.33 20.65 -24.55
CA ARG A 61 -15.73 21.57 -25.54
C ARG A 61 -14.80 22.59 -24.91
N ALA A 62 -15.16 23.12 -23.75
CA ALA A 62 -14.33 24.10 -23.02
C ALA A 62 -12.98 23.50 -22.59
N LYS A 63 -12.95 22.22 -22.16
CA LYS A 63 -11.70 21.52 -21.84
C LYS A 63 -10.85 21.28 -23.08
N ARG A 64 -11.46 20.90 -24.21
CA ARG A 64 -10.76 20.67 -25.48
C ARG A 64 -10.11 21.96 -26.01
N ARG A 65 -10.81 23.09 -25.97
CA ARG A 65 -10.24 24.41 -26.33
C ARG A 65 -9.03 24.76 -25.46
N MET A 66 -9.16 24.61 -24.14
CA MET A 66 -8.04 24.84 -23.21
C MET A 66 -6.83 23.94 -23.51
N GLN A 67 -7.07 22.66 -23.85
CA GLN A 67 -6.01 21.70 -24.17
C GLN A 67 -5.29 22.05 -25.48
N TYR A 68 -6.03 22.47 -26.51
CA TYR A 68 -5.47 22.90 -27.80
C TYR A 68 -4.57 24.14 -27.61
N ASN A 69 -5.11 25.18 -26.96
CA ASN A 69 -4.34 26.40 -26.70
C ASN A 69 -3.05 26.10 -25.93
N ARG A 70 -3.10 25.24 -24.91
CA ARG A 70 -1.91 24.84 -24.13
C ARG A 70 -0.88 24.02 -24.90
N ARG A 71 -1.29 23.27 -25.93
CA ARG A 71 -0.39 22.35 -26.66
C ARG A 71 0.20 22.94 -27.93
N PHE A 72 -0.53 23.86 -28.56
CA PHE A 72 -0.20 24.33 -29.91
C PHE A 72 -0.07 25.85 -30.00
N VAL A 73 -1.02 26.60 -29.44
CA VAL A 73 -1.03 28.08 -29.58
C VAL A 73 -0.03 28.73 -28.63
N ASN A 74 -0.03 28.31 -27.37
CA ASN A 74 0.77 28.94 -26.32
C ASN A 74 2.17 28.32 -26.17
N VAL A 75 2.53 27.33 -27.01
CA VAL A 75 3.84 26.69 -26.95
C VAL A 75 4.78 27.42 -27.89
N VAL A 76 5.87 27.97 -27.36
CA VAL A 76 6.99 28.47 -28.17
C VAL A 76 7.94 27.30 -28.45
N PRO A 77 8.29 27.01 -29.71
CA PRO A 77 9.29 25.98 -30.02
C PRO A 77 10.67 26.47 -29.56
N THR A 78 11.13 25.94 -28.44
CA THR A 78 12.50 26.16 -27.94
C THR A 78 13.41 25.06 -28.43
N PHE A 79 14.69 25.38 -28.67
CA PHE A 79 15.71 24.37 -28.98
C PHE A 79 15.93 23.42 -27.78
N GLY A 80 16.21 22.14 -28.06
CA GLY A 80 16.45 21.11 -27.06
C GLY A 80 15.26 20.17 -26.80
N LYS A 81 15.39 19.29 -25.79
CA LYS A 81 14.37 18.29 -25.48
C LYS A 81 13.12 18.95 -24.89
N LYS A 82 11.95 18.71 -25.49
CA LYS A 82 10.67 19.22 -25.00
C LYS A 82 10.35 18.63 -23.63
N LYS A 83 10.17 19.50 -22.62
CA LYS A 83 9.73 19.07 -21.28
C LYS A 83 8.31 18.51 -21.31
N GLY A 84 8.10 17.44 -20.55
CA GLY A 84 6.81 16.77 -20.43
C GLY A 84 5.79 17.59 -19.63
N PRO A 85 4.48 17.41 -19.85
CA PRO A 85 3.42 18.15 -19.15
C PRO A 85 3.36 17.96 -17.63
N ASN A 86 3.98 16.91 -17.11
CA ASN A 86 4.04 16.57 -15.68
C ASN A 86 5.50 16.34 -15.25
N ALA A 87 6.43 17.11 -15.83
CA ALA A 87 7.82 17.10 -15.39
C ALA A 87 7.94 17.88 -14.08
N ASN A 88 8.42 17.21 -13.03
CA ASN A 88 8.80 17.84 -11.78
C ASN A 88 10.25 18.32 -11.93
N SER A 89 10.44 19.40 -12.69
CA SER A 89 11.72 20.12 -12.78
C SER A 89 11.75 21.26 -11.79
#